data_AF-A0A9P9D3P0-F1
#
_entry.id   AF-A0A9P9D3P0-F1
#
_cell.length_a   1.000
_cell.length_b   1.000
_cell.length_c   1.000
_cell.angle_alpha   90.00
_cell.angle_beta   90.00
_cell.angle_gamma   90.00
#
_symmetry.space_group_name_H-M   'P 1'
#
loop_
_entity.id
_entity.type
_entity.pdbx_description
1 polymer ?
#
loop_
_entity_poly.entity_id
_entity_poly.type
_entity_poly.pdbx_seq_one_letter_code
_entity_poly.pdbx_strand_id
1 'polypeptide(L)'
;FTAYPEKPIRFIGEVAEITVLPPSFAQEIRNDNRLSFTNWTFKMFHGHLSGFEPFKVATDGHDLVQTVATKDLTKHLNTITEPLAEETDLTLKELFTDSTGNPIDWHSIPMKDMILHLIARISSRVFLGTELCRDETWLRVTQNYTVLAFGNNPKRLSSPHTNMARCSCPLRDRSLCSPYRTRNRSTPGYTFIAKGWLARH
;
A
#
# COMPACT_ATOMS: atom_id res chain seq x y z
N PHE A 1 -18.85 9.75 10.73
CA PHE A 1 -18.82 9.59 12.20
C PHE A 1 -19.57 10.69 12.96
N THR A 2 -19.67 11.92 12.45
CA THR A 2 -20.47 12.99 13.10
C THR A 2 -21.97 12.72 13.20
N ALA A 3 -22.54 11.94 12.26
CA ALA A 3 -23.98 11.63 12.28
C ALA A 3 -24.39 10.54 13.30
N TYR A 4 -23.48 9.62 13.66
CA TYR A 4 -23.78 8.46 14.54
C TYR A 4 -22.54 8.04 15.34
N PRO A 5 -22.12 8.83 16.35
CA PRO A 5 -20.87 8.59 17.08
C PRO A 5 -20.89 7.33 17.94
N GLU A 6 -22.06 6.97 18.50
CA GLU A 6 -22.21 5.88 19.48
C GLU A 6 -22.94 4.65 18.92
N LYS A 7 -23.21 4.60 17.61
CA LYS A 7 -23.94 3.49 17.00
C LYS A 7 -23.05 2.71 16.03
N PRO A 8 -23.03 1.36 16.12
CA PRO A 8 -22.44 0.52 15.09
C PRO A 8 -23.06 0.79 13.71
N ILE A 9 -22.22 0.89 12.69
CA ILE A 9 -22.64 1.06 11.29
C ILE A 9 -22.18 -0.15 10.49
N ARG A 10 -23.09 -0.73 9.72
CA ARG A 10 -22.81 -1.84 8.79
C ARG A 10 -22.83 -1.32 7.36
N PHE A 11 -21.87 -1.75 6.56
CA PHE A 11 -21.89 -1.52 5.12
C PHE A 11 -21.23 -2.67 4.39
N ILE A 12 -21.60 -2.84 3.12
CA ILE A 12 -20.99 -3.82 2.23
C ILE A 12 -19.67 -3.22 1.75
N GLY A 13 -18.55 -3.81 2.19
CA GLY A 13 -17.23 -3.53 1.64
C GLY A 13 -16.98 -4.33 0.37
N GLU A 14 -15.83 -4.09 -0.26
CA GLU A 14 -15.44 -4.76 -1.52
C GLU A 14 -15.36 -6.28 -1.39
N VAL A 15 -14.90 -6.78 -0.25
CA VAL A 15 -14.64 -8.21 -0.03
C VAL A 15 -15.68 -8.85 0.90
N ALA A 16 -16.15 -8.10 1.89
CA ALA A 16 -17.08 -8.61 2.89
C ALA A 16 -17.92 -7.48 3.48
N GLU A 17 -18.98 -7.86 4.19
CA GLU A 17 -19.70 -6.92 5.05
C GLU A 17 -18.79 -6.46 6.21
N ILE A 18 -18.67 -5.15 6.37
CA ILE A 18 -17.85 -4.53 7.40
C ILE A 18 -18.78 -3.85 8.41
N THR A 19 -18.57 -4.16 9.68
CA THR A 19 -19.21 -3.46 10.80
C THR A 19 -18.17 -2.56 11.45
N VAL A 20 -18.43 -1.26 11.45
CA VAL A 20 -17.63 -0.28 12.16
C VAL A 20 -18.27 -0.03 13.52
N LEU A 21 -17.48 -0.26 14.57
CA LEU A 21 -17.89 -0.09 15.95
C LEU A 21 -17.45 1.28 16.48
N PRO A 22 -18.19 1.87 17.44
CA PRO A 22 -17.76 3.10 18.11
C PRO A 22 -16.39 2.94 18.79
N PRO A 23 -15.57 4.01 18.87
CA PRO A 23 -14.25 3.95 19.49
C PRO A 23 -14.26 3.48 20.96
N SER A 24 -15.38 3.67 21.67
CA SER A 24 -15.58 3.21 23.05
C SER A 24 -15.38 1.69 23.23
N PHE A 25 -15.60 0.90 22.17
CA PHE A 25 -15.42 -0.56 22.19
C PHE A 25 -13.98 -1.01 21.88
N ALA A 26 -13.05 -0.10 21.60
CA ALA A 26 -11.71 -0.46 21.11
C ALA A 26 -10.93 -1.40 22.04
N GLN A 27 -11.04 -1.22 23.37
CA GLN A 27 -10.34 -2.07 24.33
C GLN A 27 -10.95 -3.47 24.47
N GLU A 28 -12.27 -3.59 24.32
CA GLU A 28 -12.94 -4.89 24.30
C GLU A 28 -12.57 -5.66 23.05
N ILE A 29 -12.66 -5.00 21.88
CA ILE A 29 -12.33 -5.57 20.56
C ILE A 29 -10.89 -6.08 20.51
N ARG A 30 -9.94 -5.31 21.05
CA ARG A 30 -8.51 -5.66 21.02
C ARG A 30 -8.21 -6.99 21.72
N ASN A 31 -8.94 -7.30 22.79
CA ASN A 31 -8.66 -8.45 23.64
C ASN A 31 -9.64 -9.62 23.42
N ASP A 32 -10.63 -9.46 22.53
CA ASP A 32 -11.60 -10.48 22.20
C ASP A 32 -10.96 -11.58 21.33
N ASN A 33 -10.86 -12.79 21.88
CA ASN A 33 -10.27 -13.95 21.22
C ASN A 33 -11.09 -14.47 20.02
N ARG A 34 -12.35 -14.04 19.86
CA ARG A 34 -13.18 -14.35 18.69
C ARG A 34 -12.80 -13.50 17.49
N LEU A 35 -12.06 -12.40 17.70
CA LEU A 35 -11.63 -11.49 16.66
C LEU A 35 -10.15 -11.74 16.33
N SER A 36 -9.84 -11.90 15.04
CA SER A 36 -8.48 -12.15 14.58
C SER A 36 -8.15 -11.24 13.41
N PHE A 37 -7.23 -10.29 13.65
CA PHE A 37 -6.68 -9.43 12.62
C PHE A 37 -5.98 -10.24 11.52
N THR A 38 -5.29 -11.30 11.93
CA THR A 38 -4.56 -12.22 11.06
C THR A 38 -5.48 -12.94 10.08
N ASN A 39 -6.56 -13.55 10.59
CA ASN A 39 -7.55 -14.24 9.75
C ASN A 39 -8.31 -13.28 8.84
N TRP A 40 -8.62 -12.08 9.34
CA TRP A 40 -9.24 -11.03 8.53
C TRP A 40 -8.33 -10.61 7.37
N THR A 41 -7.05 -10.35 7.65
CA THR A 41 -6.04 -9.97 6.65
C THR A 41 -5.87 -11.06 5.59
N PHE A 42 -5.78 -12.33 6.01
CA PHE A 42 -5.67 -13.46 5.08
C PHE A 42 -6.84 -13.51 4.08
N LYS A 43 -8.07 -13.27 4.56
CA LYS A 43 -9.27 -13.26 3.72
C LYS A 43 -9.32 -12.03 2.81
N MET A 44 -9.09 -10.85 3.38
CA MET A 44 -9.17 -9.57 2.67
C MET A 44 -8.13 -9.45 1.55
N PHE A 45 -6.92 -9.98 1.77
CA PHE A 45 -5.84 -9.95 0.80
C PHE A 45 -5.68 -11.26 0.03
N HIS A 46 -6.70 -12.13 0.07
CA HIS A 46 -6.76 -13.36 -0.71
C HIS A 46 -5.51 -14.26 -0.57
N GLY A 47 -4.96 -14.42 0.64
CA GLY A 47 -3.73 -15.19 0.85
C GLY A 47 -3.82 -16.68 0.46
N HIS A 48 -5.02 -17.19 0.16
CA HIS A 48 -5.21 -18.54 -0.38
C HIS A 48 -4.96 -18.65 -1.89
N LEU A 49 -4.91 -17.52 -2.62
CA LEU A 49 -4.64 -17.51 -4.06
C LEU A 49 -3.14 -17.51 -4.34
N SER A 50 -2.75 -18.20 -5.40
CA SER A 50 -1.36 -18.12 -5.86
C SER A 50 -1.04 -16.72 -6.38
N GLY A 51 0.14 -16.22 -6.06
CA GLY A 51 0.57 -14.84 -6.26
C GLY A 51 0.27 -13.92 -5.07
N PHE A 52 -0.42 -14.39 -4.02
CA PHE A 52 -0.69 -13.65 -2.78
C PHE A 52 -0.01 -14.29 -1.55
N GLU A 53 1.02 -15.11 -1.78
CA GLU A 53 1.79 -15.80 -0.75
C GLU A 53 2.40 -14.87 0.30
N PRO A 54 2.86 -13.63 0.00
CA PRO A 54 3.32 -12.70 1.03
C PRO A 54 2.26 -12.43 2.12
N PHE A 55 0.98 -12.35 1.75
CA PHE A 55 -0.10 -12.17 2.74
C PHE A 55 -0.38 -13.44 3.51
N LYS A 56 -0.20 -14.62 2.90
CA LYS A 56 -0.26 -15.90 3.61
C LYS A 56 0.85 -15.99 4.66
N VAL A 57 2.10 -15.75 4.28
CA VAL A 57 3.25 -15.80 5.20
C VAL A 57 3.11 -14.78 6.32
N ALA A 58 2.63 -13.57 6.01
CA ALA A 58 2.35 -12.56 7.02
C ALA A 58 1.22 -12.94 7.99
N THR A 59 0.41 -13.95 7.67
CA THR A 59 -0.75 -14.35 8.46
C THR A 59 -0.74 -15.82 8.91
N ASP A 60 0.34 -16.57 8.69
CA ASP A 60 0.41 -18.02 8.96
C ASP A 60 0.57 -18.39 10.44
N GLY A 61 0.27 -17.46 11.36
CA GLY A 61 0.35 -17.68 12.82
C GLY A 61 1.76 -17.79 13.40
N HIS A 62 2.79 -17.95 12.57
CA HIS A 62 4.20 -18.02 12.98
C HIS A 62 4.84 -16.67 13.33
N ASP A 63 4.07 -15.57 13.20
CA ASP A 63 4.46 -14.21 13.57
C ASP A 63 5.80 -13.72 13.00
N LEU A 64 6.27 -14.34 11.92
CA LEU A 64 7.60 -14.11 11.35
C LEU A 64 7.79 -12.64 10.97
N VAL A 65 6.83 -12.08 10.24
CA VAL A 65 6.89 -10.69 9.76
C VAL A 65 6.89 -9.69 10.91
N GLN A 66 6.03 -9.88 11.90
CA GLN A 66 5.97 -9.01 13.09
C GLN A 66 7.23 -9.16 13.94
N THR A 67 7.77 -10.38 14.09
CA THR A 67 9.03 -10.62 14.81
C THR A 67 10.20 -9.90 14.15
N VAL A 68 10.36 -10.02 12.82
CA VAL A 68 11.43 -9.32 12.10
C VAL A 68 11.26 -7.80 12.23
N ALA A 69 10.05 -7.29 12.03
CA ALA A 69 9.77 -5.86 12.07
C ALA A 69 9.96 -5.24 13.47
N THR A 70 9.59 -5.94 14.55
CA THR A 70 9.55 -5.38 15.91
C THR A 70 10.72 -5.79 16.79
N LYS A 71 11.40 -6.90 16.49
CA LYS A 71 12.53 -7.38 17.30
C LYS A 71 13.84 -7.23 16.55
N ASP A 72 13.92 -7.80 15.35
CA ASP A 72 15.21 -7.87 14.64
C ASP A 72 15.63 -6.50 14.12
N LEU A 73 14.70 -5.75 13.54
CA LEU A 73 14.99 -4.38 13.10
C LEU A 73 15.38 -3.48 14.27
N THR A 74 14.65 -3.56 15.38
CA THR A 74 14.91 -2.75 16.59
C THR A 74 16.29 -3.04 17.19
N LYS A 75 16.72 -4.31 17.21
CA LYS A 75 18.06 -4.69 17.70
C LYS A 75 19.19 -4.19 16.80
N HIS A 76 18.96 -4.11 15.50
CA HIS A 76 19.99 -3.75 14.52
C HIS A 76 19.91 -2.28 14.08
N LEU A 77 19.10 -1.43 14.73
CA LEU A 77 18.96 -0.01 14.38
C LEU A 77 20.32 0.69 14.22
N ASN A 78 21.21 0.54 15.21
CA ASN A 78 22.53 1.17 15.19
C ASN A 78 23.38 0.73 13.99
N THR A 79 23.18 -0.49 13.48
CA THR A 79 23.94 -1.05 12.37
C THR A 79 23.35 -0.69 11.01
N ILE A 80 22.03 -0.51 10.92
CA ILE A 80 21.35 -0.25 9.65
C ILE A 80 21.22 1.25 9.34
N THR A 81 21.23 2.13 10.34
CA THR A 81 20.94 3.57 10.14
C THR A 81 21.92 4.26 9.20
N GLU A 82 23.23 4.04 9.37
CA GLU A 82 24.26 4.64 8.50
C GLU A 82 24.16 4.12 7.05
N PRO A 83 24.14 2.80 6.78
CA PRO A 83 23.92 2.26 5.44
C PRO A 83 22.61 2.73 4.78
N LEU A 84 21.58 2.97 5.58
CA LEU A 84 20.29 3.47 5.10
C LEU A 84 20.35 4.94 4.71
N ALA A 85 21.04 5.76 5.51
CA ALA A 85 21.23 7.17 5.24
C ALA A 85 22.07 7.37 3.96
N GLU A 86 23.14 6.60 3.79
CA GLU A 86 23.96 6.59 2.58
C GLU A 86 23.13 6.22 1.34
N GLU A 87 22.37 5.13 1.41
CA GLU A 87 21.55 4.70 0.27
C GLU A 87 20.43 5.71 -0.05
N THR A 88 19.88 6.35 0.99
CA THR A 88 18.88 7.42 0.82
C THR A 88 19.50 8.62 0.11
N ASP A 89 20.66 9.10 0.54
CA ASP A 89 21.36 10.24 -0.10
C ASP A 89 21.70 9.95 -1.57
N LEU A 90 22.21 8.75 -1.86
CA LEU A 90 22.47 8.30 -3.23
C LEU A 90 21.19 8.30 -4.08
N THR A 91 20.12 7.68 -3.57
CA THR A 91 18.85 7.56 -4.31
C THR A 91 18.21 8.94 -4.53
N LEU A 92 18.29 9.84 -3.55
CA LEU A 92 17.76 11.21 -3.67
C LEU A 92 18.51 12.00 -4.73
N LYS A 93 19.84 11.88 -4.80
CA LYS A 93 20.63 12.50 -5.87
C LYS A 93 20.17 11.96 -7.21
N GLU A 94 20.21 10.65 -7.41
CA GLU A 94 19.81 10.03 -8.68
C GLU A 94 18.39 10.40 -9.12
N LEU A 95 17.42 10.41 -8.21
CA LEU A 95 16.03 10.70 -8.54
C LEU A 95 15.78 12.20 -8.77
N PHE A 96 16.39 13.09 -7.99
CA PHE A 96 16.09 14.53 -8.03
C PHE A 96 17.08 15.35 -8.87
N THR A 97 18.19 14.80 -9.36
CA THR A 97 19.17 15.54 -10.18
C THR A 97 19.12 15.15 -11.65
N ASP A 98 18.06 15.58 -12.34
CA ASP A 98 17.97 15.59 -13.82
C ASP A 98 17.99 17.03 -14.41
N SER A 99 18.44 18.02 -13.64
CA SER A 99 18.60 19.39 -14.15
C SER A 99 19.95 19.52 -14.87
N THR A 100 19.93 19.22 -16.17
CA THR A 100 20.97 19.58 -17.14
C THR A 100 21.40 21.05 -16.97
N GLY A 101 22.53 21.29 -16.30
CA GLY A 101 23.33 22.51 -16.45
C GLY A 101 23.30 23.54 -15.31
N ASN A 102 22.30 23.55 -14.41
CA ASN A 102 22.25 24.54 -13.32
C ASN A 102 21.73 23.94 -11.99
N PRO A 103 22.43 24.14 -10.85
CA PRO A 103 22.04 23.58 -9.54
C PRO A 103 20.74 24.15 -8.92
N ILE A 104 20.09 25.13 -9.57
CA ILE A 104 19.04 25.97 -8.96
C ILE A 104 17.71 25.92 -9.76
N ASP A 105 17.64 25.13 -10.84
CA ASP A 105 16.46 25.12 -11.68
C ASP A 105 15.37 24.19 -11.12
N TRP A 106 14.24 24.81 -10.77
CA TRP A 106 13.04 24.08 -10.37
C TRP A 106 12.50 23.30 -11.57
N HIS A 107 12.20 22.02 -11.35
CA HIS A 107 11.62 21.16 -12.37
C HIS A 107 10.46 20.35 -11.78
N SER A 108 9.57 19.92 -12.67
CA SER A 108 8.43 19.09 -12.33
C SER A 108 8.88 17.63 -12.23
N ILE A 109 8.43 16.95 -11.19
CA ILE A 109 8.80 15.57 -10.91
C ILE A 109 7.57 14.67 -10.72
N PRO A 110 7.59 13.41 -11.20
CA PRO A 110 6.53 12.44 -10.94
C PRO A 110 6.65 11.88 -9.50
N MET A 111 6.22 12.69 -8.52
CA MET A 111 6.44 12.44 -7.09
C MET A 111 6.01 11.04 -6.62
N LYS A 112 4.86 10.53 -7.08
CA LYS A 112 4.36 9.21 -6.66
C LYS A 112 5.35 8.10 -7.03
N ASP A 113 5.79 8.08 -8.29
CA ASP A 113 6.63 7.01 -8.81
C ASP A 113 8.04 7.10 -8.21
N MET A 114 8.55 8.32 -7.99
CA MET A 114 9.83 8.54 -7.34
C MET A 114 9.82 8.11 -5.87
N ILE A 115 8.76 8.43 -5.13
CA ILE A 115 8.64 7.99 -3.73
C ILE A 115 8.52 6.47 -3.66
N LEU A 116 7.76 5.83 -4.57
CA LEU A 116 7.68 4.37 -4.62
C LEU A 116 9.04 3.74 -4.92
N HIS A 117 9.80 4.32 -5.84
CA HIS A 117 11.16 3.87 -6.14
C HIS A 117 12.10 4.02 -4.94
N LEU A 118 12.08 5.19 -4.29
CA LEU A 118 12.85 5.47 -3.09
C LEU A 118 12.54 4.48 -1.97
N ILE A 119 11.26 4.24 -1.68
CA ILE A 119 10.81 3.30 -0.64
C ILE A 119 11.25 1.88 -0.98
N ALA A 120 11.12 1.44 -2.23
CA ALA A 120 11.51 0.10 -2.65
C ALA A 120 13.02 -0.13 -2.47
N ARG A 121 13.85 0.85 -2.83
CA ARG A 121 15.30 0.80 -2.72
C ARG A 121 15.78 0.78 -1.27
N ILE A 122 15.29 1.71 -0.45
CA ILE A 122 15.59 1.81 0.98
C ILE A 122 15.14 0.54 1.72
N SER A 123 13.94 0.03 1.44
CA SER A 123 13.44 -1.21 2.07
C SER A 123 14.30 -2.41 1.67
N SER A 124 14.66 -2.51 0.39
CA SER A 124 15.52 -3.58 -0.09
C SER A 124 16.93 -3.51 0.51
N ARG A 125 17.46 -2.30 0.76
CA ARG A 125 18.76 -2.13 1.42
C ARG A 125 18.79 -2.76 2.81
N VAL A 126 17.72 -2.56 3.58
CA VAL A 126 17.59 -3.06 4.96
C VAL A 126 17.40 -4.57 4.99
N PHE A 127 16.52 -5.10 4.15
CA PHE A 127 16.13 -6.52 4.22
C PHE A 127 16.96 -7.46 3.35
N LEU A 128 17.57 -6.95 2.27
CA LEU A 128 18.19 -7.77 1.22
C LEU A 128 19.64 -7.35 0.91
N GLY A 129 20.13 -6.26 1.48
CA GLY A 129 21.51 -5.79 1.31
C GLY A 129 21.74 -4.95 0.04
N THR A 130 23.01 -4.73 -0.30
CA THR A 130 23.45 -3.84 -1.39
C THR A 130 23.12 -4.34 -2.79
N GLU A 131 23.06 -5.66 -2.98
CA GLU A 131 22.95 -6.25 -4.31
C GLU A 131 21.54 -6.03 -4.89
N LEU A 132 20.51 -6.46 -4.15
CA LEU A 132 19.12 -6.36 -4.59
C LEU A 132 18.56 -4.94 -4.48
N CYS A 133 19.11 -4.08 -3.62
CA CYS A 133 18.63 -2.71 -3.51
C CYS A 133 18.93 -1.84 -4.75
N ARG A 134 19.85 -2.27 -5.61
CA ARG A 134 20.22 -1.58 -6.85
C ARG A 134 19.83 -2.36 -8.12
N ASP A 135 19.15 -3.48 -7.97
CA ASP A 135 18.60 -4.23 -9.09
C ASP A 135 17.27 -3.60 -9.55
N GLU A 136 17.31 -2.88 -10.66
CA GLU A 136 16.14 -2.23 -11.27
C GLU A 136 14.99 -3.20 -11.58
N THR A 137 15.28 -4.46 -11.86
CA THR A 137 14.24 -5.48 -12.07
C THR A 137 13.57 -5.83 -10.75
N TRP A 138 14.35 -6.04 -9.70
CA TRP A 138 13.81 -6.26 -8.35
C TRP A 138 12.97 -5.07 -7.86
N LEU A 139 13.48 -3.85 -8.00
CA LEU A 139 12.79 -2.63 -7.58
C LEU A 139 11.47 -2.47 -8.34
N ARG A 140 11.47 -2.66 -9.67
CA ARG A 140 10.27 -2.59 -10.49
C ARG A 140 9.23 -3.64 -10.11
N VAL A 141 9.64 -4.89 -9.89
CA VAL A 141 8.74 -5.97 -9.49
C VAL A 141 8.13 -5.69 -8.12
N THR A 142 8.95 -5.29 -7.15
CA THR A 142 8.51 -4.98 -5.78
C THR A 142 7.48 -3.85 -5.75
N GLN A 143 7.73 -2.77 -6.50
CA GLN A 143 6.80 -1.66 -6.63
C GLN A 143 5.49 -2.08 -7.30
N ASN A 144 5.58 -2.73 -8.47
CA ASN A 144 4.41 -3.14 -9.22
C ASN A 144 3.56 -4.14 -8.43
N TYR A 145 4.20 -5.10 -7.77
CA TYR A 145 3.50 -6.06 -6.92
C TYR A 145 2.72 -5.35 -5.81
N THR A 146 3.37 -4.43 -5.09
CA THR A 146 2.73 -3.67 -4.00
C THR A 146 1.55 -2.85 -4.52
N VAL A 147 1.73 -2.13 -5.63
CA VAL A 147 0.66 -1.33 -6.25
C VAL A 147 -0.50 -2.21 -6.71
N LEU A 148 -0.24 -3.40 -7.23
CA LEU A 148 -1.29 -4.32 -7.68
C LEU A 148 -1.98 -5.04 -6.51
N ALA A 149 -1.25 -5.33 -5.45
CA ALA A 149 -1.77 -6.04 -4.28
C ALA A 149 -2.70 -5.15 -3.44
N PHE A 150 -2.35 -3.88 -3.27
CA PHE A 150 -3.13 -2.90 -2.48
C PHE A 150 -4.00 -1.97 -3.33
N GLY A 151 -3.68 -1.82 -4.61
CA GLY A 151 -4.40 -0.92 -5.53
C GLY A 151 -5.67 -1.56 -6.05
N ASN A 152 -6.75 -0.79 -6.00
CA ASN A 152 -8.05 -1.18 -6.53
C ASN A 152 -8.05 -1.03 -8.06
N ASN A 153 -7.45 -1.99 -8.77
CA ASN A 153 -7.32 -1.94 -10.22
C ASN A 153 -8.58 -2.53 -10.88
N PRO A 154 -9.36 -1.78 -11.69
CA PRO A 154 -10.61 -2.28 -12.27
C PRO A 154 -10.42 -3.49 -13.22
N LYS A 155 -9.20 -3.76 -13.70
CA LYS A 155 -8.89 -5.00 -14.46
C LYS A 155 -8.90 -6.27 -13.59
N ARG A 156 -8.91 -6.14 -12.26
CA ARG A 156 -9.02 -7.25 -11.30
C ARG A 156 -10.39 -7.93 -11.36
N LEU A 157 -11.42 -7.19 -11.78
CA LEU A 157 -12.80 -7.66 -11.94
C LEU A 157 -13.08 -8.34 -13.29
N SER A 158 -12.13 -8.32 -14.24
CA SER A 158 -12.29 -8.97 -15.55
C SER A 158 -11.62 -10.33 -15.66
N SER A 159 -11.06 -10.88 -14.57
CA SER A 159 -10.57 -12.26 -14.57
C SER A 159 -11.76 -13.23 -14.70
N PRO A 160 -11.73 -14.21 -15.61
CA PRO A 160 -12.84 -15.16 -15.78
C PRO A 160 -13.18 -15.97 -14.52
N HIS A 161 -12.26 -16.02 -13.55
CA HIS A 161 -12.40 -16.76 -12.29
C HIS A 161 -13.09 -15.97 -11.17
N THR A 162 -13.34 -14.67 -11.34
CA THR A 162 -14.06 -13.83 -10.36
C THR A 162 -15.55 -13.67 -10.70
N ASN A 163 -16.15 -14.69 -11.31
CA ASN A 163 -17.58 -14.71 -11.66
C ASN A 163 -18.44 -15.16 -10.47
N MET A 164 -18.43 -14.42 -9.37
CA MET A 164 -19.44 -14.54 -8.31
C MET A 164 -19.80 -13.18 -7.72
N ALA A 165 -20.21 -12.26 -8.57
CA ALA A 165 -21.02 -11.12 -8.15
C ALA A 165 -21.88 -10.63 -9.31
N ARG A 166 -22.76 -11.50 -9.84
CA ARG A 166 -24.02 -10.96 -10.38
C ARG A 166 -24.73 -10.34 -9.19
N CYS A 167 -24.70 -9.02 -9.10
CA CYS A 167 -25.54 -8.24 -8.21
C CYS A 167 -26.97 -8.74 -8.36
N SER A 168 -27.40 -9.56 -7.41
CA SER A 168 -28.78 -9.97 -7.25
C SER A 168 -29.47 -8.83 -6.53
N CYS A 169 -29.66 -7.70 -7.22
CA CYS A 169 -30.54 -6.64 -6.72
C CYS A 169 -31.98 -7.17 -6.79
N PRO A 170 -32.68 -7.34 -5.65
CA PRO A 170 -34.09 -7.68 -5.66
C PRO A 170 -34.89 -6.38 -5.75
N LEU A 171 -34.78 -5.67 -6.88
CA LEU A 171 -35.64 -4.52 -7.16
C LEU A 171 -36.28 -4.72 -8.53
N ARG A 172 -37.57 -5.06 -8.47
CA ARG A 172 -38.48 -5.39 -9.57
C ARG A 172 -38.94 -4.13 -10.32
N ASP A 173 -38.05 -3.19 -10.61
CA ASP A 173 -38.39 -2.07 -11.47
C ASP A 173 -37.19 -1.61 -12.30
N ARG A 174 -37.26 -1.89 -13.60
CA ARG A 174 -36.21 -1.64 -14.60
C ARG A 174 -36.14 -0.17 -15.03
N SER A 175 -36.99 0.69 -14.50
CA SER A 175 -37.16 2.09 -14.94
C SER A 175 -36.21 3.10 -14.26
N LEU A 176 -35.54 2.73 -13.16
CA LEU A 176 -34.64 3.62 -12.40
C LEU A 176 -33.15 3.45 -12.70
N CYS A 177 -32.77 2.49 -13.55
CA CYS A 177 -31.39 2.35 -14.02
C CYS A 177 -31.09 3.39 -15.10
N SER A 178 -30.75 4.62 -14.70
CA SER A 178 -30.10 5.58 -15.58
C SER A 178 -28.74 5.02 -16.01
N PRO A 179 -28.40 4.98 -17.32
CA PRO A 179 -27.09 4.53 -17.76
C PRO A 179 -26.05 5.55 -17.26
N TYR A 180 -25.25 5.14 -16.27
CA TYR A 180 -24.08 5.90 -15.84
C TYR A 180 -23.07 5.89 -16.99
N ARG A 181 -23.15 6.93 -17.83
CA ARG A 181 -22.19 7.22 -18.89
C ARG A 181 -20.85 7.51 -18.23
N THR A 182 -19.87 6.62 -18.41
CA THR A 182 -18.49 6.83 -17.94
C THR A 182 -17.91 8.05 -18.64
N ARG A 183 -17.98 9.21 -17.98
CA ARG A 183 -17.27 10.42 -18.40
C ARG A 183 -15.80 10.21 -18.03
N ASN A 184 -15.00 9.91 -19.03
CA ASN A 184 -13.55 9.91 -18.96
C ASN A 184 -13.10 11.31 -18.49
N ARG A 185 -12.74 11.46 -17.21
CA ARG A 185 -12.06 12.64 -16.67
C ARG A 185 -10.71 12.17 -16.18
N SER A 186 -9.69 12.57 -16.92
CA SER A 186 -8.30 12.58 -16.53
C SER A 186 -8.16 13.04 -15.08
N THR A 187 -7.56 12.19 -14.25
CA THR A 187 -7.10 12.57 -12.91
C THR A 187 -6.04 13.67 -13.04
N PRO A 188 -6.15 14.80 -12.31
CA PRO A 188 -5.07 15.78 -12.27
C PRO A 188 -3.89 15.13 -11.55
N GLY A 189 -2.74 15.03 -12.23
CA GLY A 189 -1.48 14.67 -11.59
C GLY A 189 -1.15 15.74 -10.56
N TYR A 190 -0.90 15.32 -9.32
CA TYR A 190 -0.39 16.20 -8.28
C TYR A 190 1.09 16.47 -8.58
N THR A 191 1.37 17.60 -9.22
CA THR A 191 2.73 18.08 -9.46
C THR A 191 3.19 18.87 -8.24
N PHE A 192 4.24 18.40 -7.59
CA PHE A 192 4.90 19.11 -6.50
C PHE A 192 6.30 19.52 -6.93
N ILE A 193 6.71 20.71 -6.49
CA ILE A 193 7.94 21.39 -6.88
C ILE A 193 8.93 21.23 -5.71
N ALA A 194 10.07 20.55 -5.92
CA ALA A 194 11.06 20.23 -4.87
C ALA A 194 12.37 21.03 -5.04
N LYS A 195 12.97 21.48 -3.93
CA LYS A 195 14.22 22.26 -3.89
C LYS A 195 15.37 21.36 -3.43
N GLY A 196 16.52 21.45 -4.10
CA GLY A 196 17.74 20.73 -3.74
C GLY A 196 18.14 20.92 -2.28
N TRP A 197 18.34 19.80 -1.58
CA TRP A 197 18.73 19.73 -0.18
C TRP A 197 20.25 19.99 -0.09
N LEU A 198 20.65 21.24 0.11
CA LEU A 198 22.01 21.59 0.50
C LEU A 198 22.03 21.87 2.00
N ALA A 199 22.49 20.88 2.76
CA ALA A 199 22.83 21.03 4.16
C ALA A 199 23.94 22.09 4.31
N ARG A 200 23.72 23.06 5.21
CA ARG A 200 24.78 23.92 5.76
C ARG A 200 25.03 23.45 7.19
N HIS A 201 26.29 23.03 7.39
CA HIS A 201 27.06 22.68 8.61
C HIS A 201 26.33 22.53 9.94
#